data_AF-A0A1I0P325-F1
#
_entry.id   AF-A0A1I0P325-F1
#
_cell.length_a   1.000
_cell.length_b   1.000
_cell.length_c   1.000
_cell.angle_alpha   90.00
_cell.angle_beta   90.00
_cell.angle_gamma   90.00
#
_symmetry.space_group_name_H-M   'P 1'
#
loop_
_entity.id
_entity.type
_entity.pdbx_description
1 polymer ?
#
loop_
_entity_poly.entity_id
_entity_poly.type
_entity_poly.pdbx_seq_one_letter_code
_entity_poly.pdbx_strand_id
1 'polypeptide(L)' 'MLLESKIKQAALLVAVDISFRRIKKSPERCARNLMEIGINTFPDKLAKNEYDSFLQKLIFLCKSSDAQGARELFIKIFF' A
#
# COMPACT_ATOMS: atom_id res chain seq x y z
N MET A 1 18.29 10.34 9.63
CA MET A 1 17.09 9.48 9.74
C MET A 1 17.26 8.55 10.94
N LEU A 2 16.38 8.68 11.93
CA LEU A 2 16.39 7.90 13.18
C LEU A 2 16.09 6.41 12.91
N LEU A 3 16.74 5.51 13.65
CA LEU A 3 16.58 4.04 13.59
C LEU A 3 15.11 3.60 13.57
N GLU A 4 14.26 4.31 14.32
CA GLU A 4 12.81 4.08 14.39
C GLU A 4 12.12 4.15 13.02
N SER A 5 12.51 5.09 12.16
CA SER A 5 11.94 5.24 10.82
C SER A 5 12.28 4.06 9.92
N LYS A 6 13.52 3.53 10.02
CA LYS A 6 13.95 2.34 9.27
C LYS A 6 13.19 1.08 9.70
N ILE A 7 12.92 0.93 11.01
CA ILE A 7 12.16 -0.20 11.53
C ILE A 7 10.70 -0.13 11.07
N LYS A 8 10.07 1.06 11.14
CA LYS A 8 8.71 1.30 10.63
C LYS A 8 8.60 0.95 9.15
N GLN A 9 9.55 1.40 8.34
CA GLN A 9 9.62 1.08 6.91
C GLN A 9 9.75 -0.43 6.64
N ALA A 10 10.64 -1.13 7.35
CA ALA A 10 10.80 -2.58 7.20
C ALA A 10 9.52 -3.34 7.58
N ALA A 11 8.90 -2.99 8.71
CA ALA A 11 7.64 -3.59 9.15
C ALA A 11 6.51 -3.35 8.13
N LEU A 12 6.45 -2.15 7.55
CA LEU A 12 5.48 -1.79 6.52
C LEU A 12 5.64 -2.67 5.27
N LEU A 13 6.86 -2.86 4.78
CA LEU A 13 7.12 -3.71 3.62
C LEU A 13 6.70 -5.17 3.85
N VAL A 14 6.90 -5.70 5.06
CA VAL A 14 6.41 -7.03 5.43
C VAL A 14 4.88 -7.10 5.43
N ALA A 15 4.19 -6.08 5.95
CA ALA A 15 2.73 -6.02 5.96
C ALA A 15 2.13 -5.93 4.54
N VAL A 16 2.81 -5.23 3.63
CA VAL A 16 2.48 -5.17 2.20
C VAL A 16 2.56 -6.56 1.57
N ASP A 17 3.63 -7.31 1.83
CA ASP A 17 3.81 -8.66 1.28
C ASP A 17 2.76 -9.64 1.77
N ILE A 18 2.38 -9.55 3.04
CA ILE A 18 1.29 -10.33 3.62
C ILE A 18 -0.03 -9.99 2.91
N SER A 19 -0.28 -8.71 2.61
CA SER A 19 -1.50 -8.27 1.93
C SER A 19 -1.60 -8.85 0.52
N PHE A 20 -0.49 -8.92 -0.23
CA PHE A 20 -0.46 -9.48 -1.57
C PHE A 20 -0.75 -10.98 -1.64
N ARG A 21 -0.58 -11.75 -0.55
CA ARG A 21 -0.93 -13.18 -0.53
C ARG A 21 -2.41 -13.45 -0.85
N ARG A 22 -3.28 -12.45 -0.67
CA ARG A 22 -4.73 -12.55 -0.94
C ARG A 22 -5.18 -11.80 -2.20
N ILE A 23 -4.25 -11.26 -3.00
CA ILE A 23 -4.55 -10.42 -4.17
C ILE A 23 -5.53 -11.11 -5.14
N LYS A 24 -5.34 -12.42 -5.39
CA LYS A 24 -6.22 -13.22 -6.27
C LYS A 24 -7.59 -13.55 -5.67
N LYS A 25 -7.71 -13.61 -4.34
CA LYS A 25 -8.95 -14.02 -3.65
C LYS A 25 -9.88 -12.84 -3.38
N SER A 26 -9.32 -11.67 -3.11
CA SER A 26 -10.08 -10.47 -2.78
C SER A 26 -9.26 -9.21 -3.13
N PRO A 27 -9.19 -8.85 -4.43
CA PRO A 27 -8.32 -7.78 -4.90
C PRO A 27 -8.70 -6.40 -4.35
N GLU A 28 -10.00 -6.10 -4.22
CA GLU A 28 -10.45 -4.83 -3.65
C GLU A 28 -10.09 -4.72 -2.17
N ARG A 29 -10.21 -5.82 -1.42
CA ARG A 29 -9.80 -5.84 -0.01
C ARG A 29 -8.29 -5.70 0.13
N CYS A 30 -7.52 -6.33 -0.76
CA CYS A 30 -6.07 -6.13 -0.82
C CYS A 30 -5.72 -4.65 -1.01
N ALA A 31 -6.34 -3.98 -1.99
CA ALA A 31 -6.11 -2.56 -2.24
C ALA A 31 -6.47 -1.65 -1.05
N ARG A 32 -7.63 -1.88 -0.41
CA ARG A 32 -8.05 -1.13 0.79
C ARG A 32 -7.08 -1.33 1.95
N ASN A 33 -6.68 -2.57 2.23
CA ASN A 33 -5.72 -2.88 3.28
C ASN A 33 -4.38 -2.17 3.04
N LEU A 34 -3.88 -2.14 1.79
CA LEU A 34 -2.65 -1.43 1.47
C LEU A 34 -2.77 0.07 1.79
N MET A 35 -3.85 0.72 1.38
CA MET A 35 -4.10 2.13 1.71
C MET A 35 -4.17 2.38 3.22
N GLU A 36 -4.92 1.56 3.95
CA GLU A 36 -5.06 1.67 5.41
C GLU A 36 -3.72 1.53 6.12
N ILE A 37 -2.92 0.53 5.78
CA ILE A 37 -1.62 0.29 6.41
C ILE A 37 -0.66 1.45 6.11
N GLY A 38 -0.64 1.93 4.86
CA GLY A 38 0.20 3.08 4.45
C GLY A 38 -0.14 4.36 5.23
N ILE A 39 -1.42 4.73 5.29
CA ILE A 39 -1.88 5.95 5.98
C ILE A 39 -1.68 5.86 7.49
N ASN A 40 -1.96 4.70 8.09
CA ASN A 40 -1.74 4.52 9.53
C ASN A 40 -0.26 4.60 9.90
N THR A 41 0.64 4.25 8.98
CA THR A 41 2.09 4.31 9.21
C THR A 41 2.66 5.70 8.91
N PHE A 42 2.19 6.34 7.84
CA PHE A 42 2.66 7.64 7.35
C PHE A 42 1.48 8.53 6.94
N PRO A 43 0.74 9.11 7.90
CA PRO A 43 -0.49 9.87 7.62
C PRO A 43 -0.23 11.14 6.80
N ASP A 44 0.97 11.72 6.90
CA ASP A 44 1.33 12.98 6.23
C ASP A 44 1.76 12.78 4.76
N LYS A 45 1.89 11.54 4.29
CA LYS A 45 2.36 11.23 2.93
C LYS A 45 1.28 11.31 1.87
N LEU A 46 0.01 11.36 2.26
CA LEU A 46 -1.10 11.31 1.32
C LEU A 46 -2.16 12.36 1.67
N ALA A 47 -2.43 13.27 0.75
CA ALA A 47 -3.51 14.23 0.92
C ALA A 47 -4.88 13.55 0.76
N LYS A 48 -5.88 14.02 1.53
CA LYS A 48 -7.22 13.42 1.55
C LYS A 48 -7.91 13.40 0.17
N ASN A 49 -7.65 14.41 -0.66
CA ASN A 49 -8.18 14.51 -2.03
C ASN A 49 -7.52 13.54 -3.03
N GLU A 50 -6.37 12.97 -2.70
CA GLU A 50 -5.67 12.01 -3.55
C GLU A 50 -6.02 10.56 -3.22
N TYR A 51 -6.60 10.32 -2.04
CA TYR A 51 -6.95 8.99 -1.53
C TYR A 51 -7.73 8.15 -2.53
N ASP A 52 -8.85 8.67 -3.03
CA ASP A 52 -9.74 7.91 -3.92
C ASP A 52 -9.05 7.58 -5.25
N SER A 53 -8.25 8.51 -5.77
CA SER A 53 -7.49 8.31 -7.01
C SER A 53 -6.48 7.17 -6.88
N PHE A 54 -5.71 7.14 -5.78
CA PHE A 54 -4.74 6.07 -5.55
C PHE A 54 -5.39 4.74 -5.20
N LEU A 55 -6.49 4.77 -4.43
CA LEU A 55 -7.26 3.55 -4.15
C LEU A 55 -7.77 2.92 -5.44
N GLN A 56 -8.31 3.70 -6.38
CA GLN A 56 -8.78 3.17 -7.66
C GLN A 56 -7.63 2.57 -8.49
N LYS A 57 -6.47 3.21 -8.52
CA LYS A 57 -5.27 2.66 -9.20
C LYS A 57 -4.80 1.35 -8.56
N LEU A 58 -4.77 1.27 -7.23
CA LEU A 58 -4.44 0.03 -6.53
C LEU A 58 -5.48 -1.06 -6.78
N ILE A 59 -6.78 -0.73 -6.78
CA ILE A 59 -7.83 -1.70 -7.12
C ILE A 59 -7.61 -2.26 -8.52
N PHE A 60 -7.30 -1.41 -9.50
CA PHE A 60 -7.00 -1.84 -10.87
C PHE A 60 -5.84 -2.83 -10.92
N LEU A 61 -4.70 -2.49 -10.29
CA LEU A 61 -3.52 -3.36 -10.26
C LEU A 61 -3.79 -4.68 -9.52
N CYS A 62 -4.47 -4.62 -8.38
CA CYS A 62 -4.86 -5.79 -7.62
C CYS A 62 -5.80 -6.72 -8.41
N LYS A 63 -6.78 -6.17 -9.14
CA LYS A 63 -7.68 -6.94 -10.00
C LYS A 63 -6.93 -7.66 -11.13
N SER A 64 -5.93 -7.01 -11.70
CA SER A 64 -5.04 -7.60 -12.69
C SER A 64 -4.02 -8.58 -12.08
N SER A 65 -4.05 -8.81 -10.77
CA SER A 65 -3.06 -9.60 -10.03
C SER A 65 -1.62 -9.11 -10.20
N ASP A 66 -1.44 -7.83 -10.53
CA ASP A 66 -0.15 -7.19 -10.69
C ASP A 66 0.37 -6.72 -9.32
N ALA A 67 0.89 -7.67 -8.55
CA ALA A 67 1.46 -7.40 -7.24
C ALA A 67 2.70 -6.50 -7.31
N GLN A 68 3.49 -6.60 -8.38
CA GLN A 68 4.67 -5.77 -8.55
C GLN A 68 4.29 -4.31 -8.81
N GLY A 69 3.41 -4.04 -9.77
CA GLY A 69 2.93 -2.69 -10.05
C GLY A 69 2.21 -2.07 -8.85
N ALA A 70 1.42 -2.87 -8.11
CA ALA A 70 0.78 -2.40 -6.88
C ALA A 70 1.82 -2.02 -5.81
N ARG A 71 2.92 -2.78 -5.68
CA ARG A 71 4.01 -2.49 -4.75
C ARG A 71 4.77 -1.22 -5.12
N GLU A 72 5.10 -1.05 -6.40
CA GLU A 72 5.78 0.14 -6.90
C GLU A 72 4.95 1.40 -6.69
N LEU A 73 3.64 1.32 -6.98
CA LEU A 73 2.71 2.42 -6.69
C LEU A 73 2.64 2.72 -5.19
N PHE A 74 2.57 1.70 -4.35
CA PHE A 74 2.54 1.86 -2.90
C PHE A 74 3.80 2.55 -2.36
N ILE A 75 4.99 2.10 -2.80
CA ILE A 75 6.27 2.70 -2.40
C ILE A 75 6.32 4.17 -2.82
N LYS A 76 5.92 4.48 -4.06
CA LYS A 76 5.91 5.85 -4.58
C LYS A 76 5.08 6.83 -3.73
N ILE A 77 4.04 6.34 -3.06
CA ILE A 77 3.17 7.17 -2.22
C ILE A 77 3.79 7.36 -0.84
N PHE A 78 4.28 6.29 -0.21
CA PHE A 78 4.60 6.29 1.21
C PHE A 78 6.09 6.39 1.56
N PHE A 79 6.99 6.27 0.59
CA PHE A 79 8.45 6.34 0.79
C PHE A 79 9.02 7.54 0.03
#